data_AF-A0A5Q0JYH7-F1
#
_entry.id   AF-A0A5Q0JYH7-F1
#
_cell.length_a   1.000
_cell.length_b   1.000
_cell.length_c   1.000
_cell.angle_alpha   90.00
_cell.angle_beta   90.00
_cell.angle_gamma   90.00
#
_symmetry.space_group_name_H-M   'P 1'
#
loop_
_entity.id
_entity.type
_entity.pdbx_description
1 polymer ?
#
loop_
_entity_poly.entity_id
_entity_poly.type
_entity_poly.pdbx_seq_one_letter_code
_entity_poly.pdbx_strand_id
1 'polypeptide(L)' 'MTNSSNKPPVWFWIVSLLALIWNGLGVMAYLTRAYATDEMIASLPEAQQAEFLVEYPTWYTAAFAMAVFAGALGCIALI' A
#
# COMPACT_ATOMS: atom_id res chain seq x y z
N MET A 1 18.74 41.45 -0.46
CA MET A 1 18.46 40.21 -1.20
C MET A 1 18.07 39.15 -0.18
N THR A 2 16.79 38.80 -0.07
CA THR A 2 16.34 37.70 0.80
C THR A 2 16.57 36.38 0.06
N ASN A 3 17.52 35.59 0.53
CA ASN A 3 17.77 34.24 0.03
C ASN A 3 16.60 33.33 0.43
N SER A 4 15.63 33.15 -0.46
CA SER A 4 14.56 32.16 -0.28
C SER A 4 15.15 30.77 -0.46
N SER A 5 15.38 30.06 0.64
CA SER A 5 15.75 28.65 0.60
C SER A 5 14.53 27.82 0.19
N ASN A 6 14.51 27.31 -1.05
CA ASN A 6 13.47 26.43 -1.58
C ASN A 6 13.60 24.97 -1.08
N LYS A 7 14.24 24.75 0.08
CA LYS A 7 14.38 23.40 0.63
C LYS A 7 13.03 22.93 1.17
N PRO A 8 12.53 21.75 0.75
CA PRO A 8 11.32 21.18 1.33
C PRO A 8 11.47 21.08 2.86
N PRO A 9 10.46 21.52 3.64
CA PRO A 9 10.51 21.49 5.08
C PRO A 9 10.63 20.04 5.60
N VAL A 10 11.16 19.85 6.81
CA VAL A 10 11.38 18.49 7.36
C VAL A 10 10.10 17.64 7.41
N TRP A 11 8.94 18.27 7.66
CA TRP A 11 7.66 17.54 7.69
C TRP A 11 7.31 16.90 6.34
N PHE A 12 7.73 17.49 5.21
CA PHE A 12 7.50 16.91 3.87
C PHE A 12 8.10 15.51 3.80
N TRP A 13 9.35 15.36 4.25
CA TRP A 13 10.07 14.09 4.26
C TRP A 13 9.42 13.06 5.19
N ILE A 14 8.96 13.51 6.37
CA ILE A 14 8.26 12.63 7.32
C ILE A 14 6.98 12.08 6.70
N VAL A 15 6.16 12.96 6.09
CA VAL A 15 4.90 12.56 5.46
C VAL A 15 5.16 11.64 4.26
N SER A 16 6.13 11.96 3.39
CA SER A 16 6.48 11.12 2.24
C SER A 16 6.92 9.71 2.67
N LEU A 17 7.72 9.60 3.74
CA LEU A 17 8.17 8.31 4.25
C LEU A 17 7.02 7.50 4.88
N LEU A 18 6.17 8.15 5.69
CA LEU A 18 5.00 7.48 6.28
C LEU A 18 4.01 7.02 5.21
N ALA A 19 3.78 7.86 4.19
CA ALA A 19 2.94 7.52 3.05
C ALA A 19 3.55 6.37 2.22
N LEU A 20 4.87 6.33 2.05
CA LEU A 20 5.55 5.21 1.39
C LEU A 20 5.35 3.91 2.17
N ILE A 21 5.52 3.93 3.49
CA ILE A 21 5.29 2.76 4.36
C ILE A 21 3.83 2.30 4.23
N TRP A 22 2.88 3.22 4.30
CA TRP A 22 1.46 2.92 4.15
C TRP A 22 1.13 2.23 2.82
N ASN A 23 1.60 2.81 1.70
CA ASN A 23 1.38 2.21 0.38
C ASN A 23 2.13 0.88 0.24
N GLY A 24 3.31 0.73 0.85
CA GLY A 24 4.04 -0.54 0.91
C GLY A 24 3.25 -1.64 1.63
N LEU A 25 2.61 -1.31 2.77
CA LEU A 25 1.70 -2.24 3.47
C LEU A 25 0.51 -2.61 2.58
N GLY A 26 -0.05 -1.65 1.84
CA GLY A 26 -1.14 -1.88 0.88
C GLY A 26 -0.72 -2.80 -0.28
N VAL A 27 0.47 -2.60 -0.84
CA VAL A 27 1.05 -3.46 -1.88
C VAL A 27 1.24 -4.89 -1.34
N MET A 28 1.77 -5.04 -0.13
CA MET A 28 1.92 -6.34 0.51
C MET A 28 0.56 -7.04 0.69
N ALA A 29 -0.45 -6.32 1.18
CA ALA A 29 -1.80 -6.88 1.33
C ALA A 29 -2.40 -7.33 -0.01
N TYR A 30 -2.22 -6.54 -1.07
CA TYR A 30 -2.64 -6.91 -2.42
C TYR A 30 -1.95 -8.20 -2.89
N LEU A 31 -0.62 -8.27 -2.75
CA LEU A 31 0.17 -9.43 -3.18
C LEU A 31 -0.16 -10.67 -2.35
N THR A 32 -0.32 -10.55 -1.03
CA THR A 32 -0.73 -11.66 -0.18
C THR A 32 -2.07 -12.21 -0.62
N ARG A 33 -3.05 -11.38 -0.94
CA ARG A 33 -4.35 -11.86 -1.44
C ARG A 33 -4.25 -12.48 -2.82
N ALA A 34 -3.49 -11.87 -3.73
CA ALA A 34 -3.35 -12.34 -5.11
C ALA A 34 -2.58 -13.66 -5.25
N TYR A 35 -1.64 -13.93 -4.34
CA TYR A 35 -0.76 -15.09 -4.37
C TYR A 35 -0.94 -16.03 -3.17
N ALA A 36 -2.00 -15.86 -2.39
CA ALA A 36 -2.30 -16.79 -1.31
C ALA A 36 -2.63 -18.18 -1.86
N THR A 37 -1.93 -19.19 -1.35
CA THR A 37 -2.24 -20.60 -1.61
C THR A 37 -3.22 -21.12 -0.55
N ASP A 38 -3.97 -22.15 -0.89
CA ASP A 38 -4.91 -22.80 0.04
C ASP A 38 -4.19 -23.30 1.31
N GLU A 39 -2.96 -23.79 1.17
CA GLU A 39 -2.11 -24.23 2.28
C GLU A 39 -1.74 -23.07 3.22
N MET A 40 -1.42 -21.90 2.65
CA MET A 40 -1.10 -20.71 3.44
C MET A 40 -2.35 -20.19 4.16
N ILE A 41 -3.50 -20.20 3.49
CA ILE A 41 -4.78 -19.80 4.10
C ILE A 41 -5.15 -20.77 5.24
N ALA A 42 -5.02 -22.08 5.03
CA ALA A 42 -5.31 -23.09 6.05
C ALA A 42 -4.43 -22.97 7.30
N SER A 43 -3.25 -22.37 7.18
CA SER A 43 -2.34 -22.10 8.30
C SER A 43 -2.74 -20.89 9.16
N LEU A 44 -3.67 -20.06 8.68
CA LEU A 44 -4.16 -18.87 9.39
C LEU A 44 -5.26 -19.23 10.40
N PRO A 45 -5.47 -18.39 11.43
CA PRO A 45 -6.64 -18.51 12.31
C PRO A 45 -7.95 -18.45 11.53
N GLU A 46 -8.98 -19.21 11.95
CA GLU A 46 -10.28 -19.30 11.25
C GLU A 46 -10.90 -17.93 10.95
N ALA A 47 -10.79 -16.97 11.89
CA ALA A 47 -11.28 -15.61 11.70
C ALA A 47 -10.65 -14.88 10.50
N GLN A 48 -9.39 -15.19 10.19
CA GLN A 48 -8.65 -14.59 9.08
C GLN A 48 -8.84 -15.37 7.77
N GLN A 49 -9.15 -16.67 7.84
CA GLN A 49 -9.53 -17.48 6.67
C GLN A 49 -10.81 -16.95 6.02
N ALA A 50 -11.78 -16.50 6.82
CA ALA A 50 -13.03 -15.93 6.34
C ALA A 50 -12.83 -14.75 5.37
N GLU A 51 -11.77 -13.97 5.53
CA GLU A 51 -11.45 -12.85 4.65
C GLU A 51 -11.06 -13.29 3.23
N PHE A 52 -10.47 -14.48 3.08
CA PHE A 52 -10.09 -15.04 1.77
C PHE A 52 -11.28 -15.68 1.04
N LEU A 53 -12.36 -16.01 1.76
CA LEU A 53 -13.60 -16.53 1.16
C LEU A 53 -14.48 -15.43 0.55
N VAL A 54 -14.19 -14.16 0.85
CA VAL A 54 -14.91 -13.02 0.27
C VAL A 54 -14.44 -12.77 -1.17
N GLU A 55 -15.33 -12.91 -2.14
CA GLU A 55 -15.04 -12.50 -3.50
C GLU A 55 -15.34 -11.01 -3.69
N TYR A 56 -14.29 -10.23 -3.93
CA TYR A 56 -14.44 -8.83 -4.28
C TYR A 56 -14.66 -8.66 -5.79
N PRO A 57 -15.55 -7.76 -6.22
CA PRO A 57 -15.71 -7.44 -7.63
C PRO A 57 -14.40 -6.98 -8.28
N THR A 58 -14.19 -7.30 -9.56
CA THR A 58 -12.97 -6.96 -10.30
C THR A 58 -12.68 -5.44 -10.31
N TRP A 59 -13.70 -4.60 -10.34
CA TRP A 59 -13.50 -3.15 -10.30
C TRP A 59 -12.94 -2.68 -8.95
N TYR A 60 -13.32 -3.34 -7.86
CA TYR A 60 -12.84 -3.02 -6.51
C TYR A 60 -11.37 -3.39 -6.36
N THR A 61 -11.00 -4.59 -6.81
CA THR A 61 -9.61 -5.06 -6.78
C THR A 61 -8.72 -4.22 -7.69
N ALA A 62 -9.22 -3.82 -8.87
CA ALA A 62 -8.50 -2.91 -9.77
C ALA A 62 -8.28 -1.52 -9.16
N ALA A 63 -9.31 -0.94 -8.53
CA ALA A 63 -9.19 0.35 -7.85
C ALA A 63 -8.18 0.29 -6.70
N PHE A 64 -8.22 -0.78 -5.90
CA PHE A 64 -7.27 -1.00 -4.81
C PHE A 64 -5.84 -1.13 -5.32
N ALA A 65 -5.61 -1.95 -6.35
CA ALA A 65 -4.29 -2.09 -6.98
C ALA A 65 -3.77 -0.74 -7.48
N MET A 66 -4.57 0.00 -8.25
CA MET A 66 -4.18 1.32 -8.74
C MET A 66 -3.82 2.28 -7.60
N ALA A 67 -4.61 2.30 -6.53
CA ALA A 67 -4.36 3.18 -5.39
C ALA A 67 -3.01 2.89 -4.71
N VAL A 68 -2.73 1.62 -4.39
CA VAL A 68 -1.50 1.26 -3.64
C VAL A 68 -0.25 1.32 -4.50
N PHE A 69 -0.32 0.92 -5.77
CA PHE A 69 0.84 0.97 -6.68
C PHE A 69 1.14 2.39 -7.15
N ALA A 70 0.12 3.16 -7.57
CA ALA A 70 0.34 4.57 -7.94
C ALA A 70 0.76 5.40 -6.72
N GLY A 71 0.20 5.12 -5.54
CA GLY A 71 0.60 5.76 -4.29
C GLY A 71 2.04 5.44 -3.89
N ALA A 72 2.47 4.17 -3.99
CA ALA A 72 3.86 3.77 -3.73
C ALA A 72 4.84 4.46 -4.70
N LEU A 73 4.56 4.40 -6.02
CA LEU A 73 5.39 5.04 -7.04
C LEU A 73 5.43 6.57 -6.86
N GLY A 74 4.28 7.18 -6.51
CA GLY A 74 4.21 8.59 -6.19
C GLY A 74 5.06 8.97 -4.98
N CYS A 75 5.02 8.19 -3.91
CA CYS A 75 5.86 8.44 -2.73
C CYS A 75 7.35 8.25 -3.03
N ILE A 76 7.72 7.27 -3.86
CA ILE A 76 9.10 7.11 -4.34
C ILE A 76 9.55 8.33 -5.15
N ALA A 77 8.68 8.90 -5.98
CA ALA A 77 9.00 10.10 -6.76
C ALA A 77 9.07 11.39 -5.91
N LEU A 78 8.47 11.40 -4.71
CA LEU A 78 8.53 12.53 -3.76
C LEU A 78 9.83 12.56 -2.94
N ILE A 79 10.47 11.41 -2.75
CA ILE A 79 11.68 11.23 -1.92
C ILE A 79 12.92 11.39 -2.81
#